data_AF-A0A7V2WYP8-F1
#
_entry.id   AF-A0A7V2WYP8-F1
#
_cell.length_a   1.000
_cell.length_b   1.000
_cell.length_c   1.000
_cell.angle_alpha   90.00
_cell.angle_beta   90.00
_cell.angle_gamma   90.00
#
_symmetry.space_group_name_H-M   'P 1'
#
loop_
_entity.id
_entity.type
_entity.pdbx_description
1 polymer ?
#
loop_
_entity_poly.entity_id
_entity_poly.type
_entity_poly.pdbx_seq_one_letter_code
_entity_poly.pdbx_strand_id
1 'polypeptide(L)'
;MSGLQYAIAIMLLLPTAAEAEALLVKGMGRVLGWPVATAEGEVRFRDCGGTLHDMADGRLTRTDKRCPGGEPVAVTGTVVAVDPARALLTIATAAGERRSFLVARPAAEALAGLDVGRRVRVEGPVPGHASRLAVK
;
A
#
# COMPACT_ATOMS: atom_id res chain seq x y z
N MET A 1 -34.87 -28.58 -34.43
CA MET A 1 -33.54 -29.00 -33.93
C MET A 1 -32.78 -27.72 -33.61
N SER A 2 -32.69 -27.40 -32.33
CA SER A 2 -32.25 -26.10 -31.82
C SER A 2 -30.72 -25.99 -31.86
N GLY A 3 -30.22 -25.02 -32.63
CA GLY A 3 -28.80 -24.69 -32.72
C GLY A 3 -28.36 -23.87 -31.50
N LEU A 4 -27.42 -24.42 -30.75
CA LEU A 4 -26.84 -23.87 -29.52
C LEU A 4 -26.14 -22.53 -29.80
N GLN A 5 -26.65 -21.46 -29.18
CA GLN A 5 -26.11 -20.10 -29.26
C GLN A 5 -25.00 -19.95 -28.20
N TYR A 6 -23.72 -20.01 -28.59
CA TYR A 6 -22.60 -19.77 -27.68
C TYR A 6 -22.43 -18.26 -27.49
N ALA A 7 -23.00 -17.72 -26.41
CA ALA A 7 -22.63 -16.42 -25.90
C ALA A 7 -21.29 -16.56 -25.14
N ILE A 8 -20.18 -16.16 -25.77
CA ILE A 8 -18.91 -15.99 -25.07
C ILE A 8 -19.04 -14.71 -24.24
N ALA A 9 -19.35 -14.88 -22.95
CA ALA A 9 -19.28 -13.83 -21.96
C ALA A 9 -17.81 -13.44 -21.77
N ILE A 10 -17.39 -12.34 -22.40
CA ILE A 10 -16.15 -11.66 -22.03
C ILE A 10 -16.41 -10.98 -20.69
N MET A 11 -16.08 -11.70 -19.61
CA MET A 11 -15.88 -11.09 -18.30
C MET A 11 -14.75 -10.08 -18.43
N LEU A 12 -15.10 -8.80 -18.53
CA LEU A 12 -14.18 -7.69 -18.25
C LEU A 12 -13.77 -7.82 -16.78
N LEU A 13 -12.64 -8.51 -16.56
CA LEU A 13 -11.80 -8.40 -15.38
C LEU A 13 -11.36 -6.93 -15.29
N LEU A 14 -12.19 -6.10 -14.68
CA LEU A 14 -11.74 -4.79 -14.23
C LEU A 14 -10.68 -5.04 -13.15
N PRO A 15 -9.42 -4.64 -13.36
CA PRO A 15 -8.47 -4.63 -12.27
C PRO A 15 -9.04 -3.66 -11.23
N THR A 16 -9.33 -4.17 -10.03
CA THR A 16 -9.68 -3.37 -8.86
C THR A 16 -8.45 -2.57 -8.44
N ALA A 17 -8.18 -1.53 -9.22
CA ALA A 17 -7.06 -0.63 -9.07
C ALA A 17 -7.28 0.19 -7.79
N ALA A 18 -6.52 -0.16 -6.75
CA ALA A 18 -6.09 0.75 -5.70
C ALA A 18 -7.20 1.62 -5.04
N GLU A 19 -8.26 1.00 -4.53
CA GLU A 19 -9.31 1.66 -3.73
C GLU A 19 -8.98 1.77 -2.22
N ALA A 20 -7.71 1.64 -1.82
CA ALA A 20 -7.37 1.51 -0.41
C ALA A 20 -7.45 2.87 0.31
N GLU A 21 -8.60 3.09 0.95
CA GLU A 21 -8.82 3.98 2.10
C GLU A 21 -8.14 5.35 1.99
N ALA A 22 -8.64 6.20 1.09
CA ALA A 22 -8.27 7.61 1.15
C ALA A 22 -8.74 8.21 2.49
N LEU A 23 -7.88 9.01 3.10
CA LEU A 23 -8.11 9.69 4.37
C LEU A 23 -8.10 11.20 4.14
N LEU A 24 -8.89 11.91 4.93
CA LEU A 24 -8.85 13.37 5.04
C LEU A 24 -8.01 13.76 6.24
N VAL A 25 -7.12 14.73 6.05
CA VAL A 25 -6.39 15.36 7.15
C VAL A 25 -7.14 16.63 7.61
N LYS A 26 -7.73 16.59 8.83
CA LYS A 26 -8.22 17.82 9.50
C LYS A 26 -7.00 18.55 10.08
N GLY A 27 -6.75 19.78 9.62
CA GLY A 27 -5.57 20.59 9.96
C GLY A 27 -4.91 21.21 8.72
N MET A 28 -5.03 20.56 7.55
CA MET A 28 -4.45 21.00 6.27
C MET A 28 -5.48 21.43 5.23
N GLY A 29 -6.69 21.84 5.64
CA GLY A 29 -7.73 22.24 4.70
C GLY A 29 -8.47 21.08 3.98
N ARG A 30 -8.48 19.87 4.55
CA ARG A 30 -9.15 18.66 4.01
C ARG A 30 -8.48 18.12 2.74
N VAL A 31 -7.17 17.91 2.78
CA VAL A 31 -6.43 17.21 1.71
C VAL A 31 -6.80 15.73 1.70
N LEU A 32 -7.11 15.21 0.51
CA LEU A 32 -7.40 13.80 0.26
C LEU A 32 -6.13 13.07 -0.17
N GLY A 33 -5.89 11.88 0.37
CA GLY A 33 -4.66 11.13 0.15
C GLY A 33 -4.54 9.92 1.07
N TRP A 34 -3.32 9.43 1.28
CA TRP A 34 -3.05 8.26 2.11
C TRP A 34 -1.66 8.35 2.79
N PRO A 35 -1.48 7.72 3.96
CA PRO A 35 -0.17 7.64 4.60
C PRO A 35 0.75 6.68 3.85
N VAL A 36 2.04 7.03 3.75
CA VAL A 36 3.10 6.23 3.13
C VAL A 36 4.35 6.26 3.98
N ALA A 37 5.13 5.18 3.96
CA ALA A 37 6.49 5.19 4.47
C ALA A 37 7.46 5.70 3.39
N THR A 38 8.38 6.59 3.75
CA THR A 38 9.47 7.04 2.87
C THR A 38 10.65 6.06 2.92
N ALA A 39 11.63 6.21 2.03
CA ALA A 39 12.82 5.36 2.03
C ALA A 39 13.61 5.46 3.35
N GLU A 40 13.54 6.61 4.01
CA GLU A 40 14.15 6.92 5.29
C GLU A 40 13.39 6.31 6.49
N GLY A 41 12.23 5.69 6.24
CA GLY A 41 11.42 5.06 7.29
C GLY A 41 10.51 6.03 8.04
N GLU A 42 10.33 7.25 7.53
CA GLU A 42 9.39 8.23 8.05
C GLU A 42 7.99 7.97 7.49
N VAL A 43 6.96 8.29 8.28
CA VAL A 43 5.56 8.25 7.80
C VAL A 43 5.16 9.65 7.38
N ARG A 44 4.79 9.81 6.10
CA ARG A 44 4.31 11.06 5.51
C ARG A 44 2.93 10.84 4.90
N PHE A 45 2.18 11.91 4.65
CA PHE A 45 0.89 11.85 3.95
C PHE A 45 1.09 12.21 2.48
N ARG A 46 0.73 11.31 1.56
CA ARG A 46 0.75 11.57 0.12
C ARG A 46 -0.63 11.99 -0.34
N ASP A 47 -0.77 13.18 -0.88
CA ASP A 47 -2.02 13.63 -1.48
C ASP A 47 -2.29 12.99 -2.85
N CYS A 48 -3.50 13.17 -3.38
CA CYS A 48 -3.87 12.63 -4.70
C CYS A 48 -2.98 13.16 -5.86
N GLY A 49 -2.28 14.29 -5.68
CA GLY A 49 -1.34 14.85 -6.67
C GLY A 49 0.07 14.28 -6.56
N GLY A 50 0.35 13.45 -5.55
CA GLY A 50 1.66 12.85 -5.29
C GLY A 50 2.54 13.67 -4.34
N THR A 51 2.07 14.81 -3.85
CA THR A 51 2.83 15.67 -2.93
C THR A 51 2.88 15.02 -1.55
N LEU A 52 4.06 15.07 -0.90
CA LEU A 52 4.25 14.60 0.46
C LEU A 52 4.06 15.74 1.46
N HIS A 53 3.32 15.44 2.52
CA HIS A 53 2.98 16.34 3.61
C HIS A 53 3.33 15.73 4.96
N ASP A 54 3.63 16.60 5.92
CA ASP A 54 3.94 16.20 7.28
C ASP A 54 2.68 15.79 8.01
N MET A 55 2.77 14.71 8.80
CA MET A 55 1.64 14.22 9.58
C MET A 55 1.52 14.85 10.96
N ALA A 56 2.45 15.72 11.36
CA ALA A 56 2.62 16.21 12.73
C ALA A 56 1.35 16.84 13.33
N ASP A 57 0.50 17.48 12.52
CA ASP A 57 -0.71 18.18 12.99
C ASP A 57 -2.03 17.58 12.44
N GLY A 58 -1.93 16.45 11.74
CA GLY A 58 -3.00 15.95 10.90
C GLY A 58 -3.83 14.83 11.52
N ARG A 59 -5.09 15.09 11.90
CA ARG A 59 -6.01 13.99 12.23
C ARG A 59 -6.57 13.36 10.96
N LEU A 60 -6.20 12.10 10.72
CA LEU A 60 -6.74 11.28 9.64
C LEU A 60 -8.21 10.90 9.90
N THR A 61 -9.07 11.09 8.90
CA THR A 61 -10.48 10.72 8.93
C THR A 61 -10.81 9.90 7.70
N ARG A 62 -11.50 8.76 7.84
CA ARG A 62 -11.98 7.99 6.68
C ARG A 62 -12.94 8.81 5.81
N THR A 63 -12.87 8.61 4.50
CA THR A 63 -13.79 9.22 3.52
C THR A 63 -14.13 8.21 2.42
N ASP A 64 -15.28 8.40 1.81
CA ASP A 64 -15.78 7.72 0.61
C ASP A 64 -15.21 8.29 -0.70
N LYS A 65 -14.54 9.46 -0.64
CA LYS A 65 -13.86 10.06 -1.78
C LYS A 65 -12.64 9.25 -2.20
N ARG A 66 -12.35 9.24 -3.50
CA ARG A 66 -11.27 8.45 -4.10
C ARG A 66 -10.31 9.35 -4.86
N CYS A 67 -9.02 9.10 -4.71
CA CYS A 67 -8.01 9.72 -5.56
C CYS A 67 -7.95 8.99 -6.92
N PRO A 68 -7.68 9.69 -8.03
CA PRO A 68 -7.17 9.04 -9.23
C PRO A 68 -5.87 8.32 -8.86
N GLY A 69 -5.79 7.02 -9.17
CA GLY A 69 -4.90 6.07 -8.51
C GLY A 69 -3.40 6.30 -8.68
N GLY A 70 -2.63 5.73 -7.75
CA GLY A 70 -1.19 5.47 -7.92
C GLY A 70 -0.96 4.09 -8.56
N GLU A 71 0.23 3.89 -9.12
CA GLU A 71 0.59 2.61 -9.73
C GLU A 71 0.73 1.52 -8.65
N PRO A 72 0.06 0.36 -8.81
CA PRO A 72 0.24 -0.76 -7.91
C PRO A 72 1.70 -1.19 -7.85
N VAL A 73 2.18 -1.48 -6.65
CA VAL A 73 3.54 -1.97 -6.44
C VAL A 73 3.48 -3.42 -6.01
N ALA A 74 4.24 -4.28 -6.69
CA ALA A 74 4.55 -5.63 -6.25
C ALA A 74 6.07 -5.79 -6.27
N VAL A 75 6.68 -5.88 -5.10
CA VAL A 75 8.14 -5.99 -4.98
C VAL A 75 8.50 -7.20 -4.13
N THR A 76 9.62 -7.83 -4.49
CA THR A 76 10.22 -8.90 -3.67
C THR A 76 11.54 -8.39 -3.11
N GLY A 77 11.79 -8.69 -1.84
CA GLY A 77 13.03 -8.31 -1.18
C GLY A 77 13.28 -9.12 0.08
N THR A 78 14.40 -8.81 0.71
CA THR A 78 14.83 -9.39 1.98
C THR A 78 14.52 -8.42 3.10
N VAL A 79 13.88 -8.88 4.17
CA VAL A 79 13.57 -8.07 5.35
C VAL A 79 14.86 -7.58 5.99
N VAL A 80 14.97 -6.27 6.18
CA VAL A 80 16.12 -5.64 6.86
C VAL A 80 15.74 -4.99 8.18
N ALA A 81 14.47 -4.58 8.33
CA ALA A 81 13.94 -4.07 9.58
C ALA A 81 12.42 -4.30 9.64
N VAL A 82 11.92 -4.54 10.86
CA VAL A 82 10.49 -4.66 11.13
C VAL A 82 10.19 -3.85 12.39
N ASP A 83 9.15 -3.02 12.32
CA ASP A 83 8.62 -2.30 13.46
C ASP A 83 7.11 -2.54 13.56
N PRO A 84 6.69 -3.56 14.32
CA PRO A 84 5.27 -3.90 14.46
C PRO A 84 4.46 -2.80 15.15
N ALA A 85 5.07 -2.01 16.04
CA ALA A 85 4.38 -0.96 16.79
C ALA A 85 3.98 0.20 15.87
N ARG A 86 4.81 0.53 14.89
CA ARG A 86 4.52 1.53 13.85
C ARG A 86 3.92 0.93 12.57
N ALA A 87 3.70 -0.40 12.54
CA ALA A 87 3.30 -1.15 11.36
C ALA A 87 4.20 -0.89 10.13
N LEU A 88 5.52 -0.81 10.36
CA LEU A 88 6.51 -0.53 9.32
C LEU A 88 7.33 -1.78 8.99
N LEU A 89 7.58 -1.95 7.69
CA LEU A 89 8.44 -2.98 7.14
C LEU A 89 9.47 -2.33 6.22
N THR A 90 10.75 -2.63 6.41
CA THR A 90 11.81 -2.25 5.45
C THR A 90 12.43 -3.49 4.85
N ILE A 91 12.55 -3.50 3.52
CA ILE A 91 13.19 -4.56 2.76
C ILE A 91 14.34 -4.00 1.91
N ALA A 92 15.32 -4.85 1.59
CA ALA A 92 16.27 -4.64 0.51
C ALA A 92 15.82 -5.41 -0.75
N THR A 93 15.72 -4.73 -1.89
CA THR A 93 15.41 -5.37 -3.17
C THR A 93 16.62 -6.13 -3.73
N ALA A 94 16.43 -6.93 -4.78
CA ALA A 94 17.54 -7.60 -5.46
C ALA A 94 18.57 -6.62 -6.06
N ALA A 95 18.16 -5.37 -6.34
CA ALA A 95 19.05 -4.30 -6.81
C ALA A 95 19.82 -3.59 -5.66
N GLY A 96 19.61 -4.01 -4.41
CA GLY A 96 20.23 -3.39 -3.23
C GLY A 96 19.52 -2.14 -2.71
N GLU A 97 18.42 -1.71 -3.36
CA GLU A 97 17.61 -0.57 -2.91
C GLU A 97 16.84 -0.92 -1.63
N ARG A 98 16.89 -0.03 -0.62
CA ARG A 98 16.04 -0.13 0.56
C ARG A 98 14.69 0.53 0.31
N ARG A 99 13.61 -0.18 0.62
CA ARG A 99 12.25 0.33 0.51
C ARG A 99 11.50 0.06 1.80
N SER A 100 10.83 1.08 2.32
CA SER A 100 9.98 0.98 3.51
C SER A 100 8.51 1.03 3.12
N PHE A 101 7.69 0.33 3.89
CA PHE A 101 6.26 0.21 3.66
C PHE A 101 5.53 0.37 4.98
N LEU A 102 4.51 1.24 4.97
CA LEU A 102 3.47 1.23 5.98
C LEU A 102 2.49 0.09 5.66
N VAL A 103 2.32 -0.83 6.59
CA VAL A 103 1.54 -2.05 6.38
C VAL A 103 0.15 -1.88 6.97
N ALA A 104 -0.88 -1.93 6.13
CA ALA A 104 -2.26 -1.83 6.57
C ALA A 104 -2.68 -3.07 7.37
N ARG A 105 -3.65 -2.90 8.28
CA ARG A 105 -4.39 -4.04 8.83
C ARG A 105 -5.24 -4.66 7.71
N PRO A 106 -5.33 -5.99 7.58
CA PRO A 106 -4.82 -7.02 8.50
C PRO A 106 -3.36 -7.45 8.26
N ALA A 107 -2.73 -7.06 7.15
CA ALA A 107 -1.37 -7.49 6.81
C ALA A 107 -0.32 -7.13 7.89
N ALA A 108 -0.59 -6.10 8.71
CA ALA A 108 0.24 -5.73 9.85
C ALA A 108 0.40 -6.86 10.89
N GLU A 109 -0.56 -7.79 11.02
CA GLU A 109 -0.46 -8.92 11.95
C GLU A 109 0.69 -9.86 11.59
N ALA A 110 1.00 -9.98 10.28
CA ALA A 110 2.11 -10.80 9.81
C ALA A 110 3.49 -10.24 10.17
N LEU A 111 3.59 -8.97 10.60
CA LEU A 111 4.86 -8.36 11.00
C LEU A 111 5.42 -8.96 12.29
N ALA A 112 4.56 -9.38 13.22
CA ALA A 112 5.01 -9.89 14.52
C ALA A 112 5.81 -11.21 14.41
N GLY A 113 5.60 -11.99 13.34
CA GLY A 113 6.30 -13.25 13.09
C GLY A 113 7.36 -13.17 11.98
N LEU A 114 7.77 -11.96 11.59
CA LEU A 114 8.68 -11.76 10.46
C LEU A 114 10.11 -11.46 10.92
N ASP A 115 11.04 -12.35 10.59
CA ASP A 115 12.45 -12.19 10.94
C ASP A 115 13.24 -11.38 9.90
N VAL A 116 14.27 -10.69 10.38
CA VAL A 116 15.31 -10.07 9.54
C VAL A 116 16.03 -11.17 8.75
N GLY A 117 16.31 -10.90 7.47
CA GLY A 117 16.91 -11.86 6.54
C GLY A 117 15.89 -12.74 5.81
N ARG A 118 14.61 -12.69 6.19
CA ARG A 118 13.56 -13.44 5.49
C ARG A 118 13.26 -12.82 4.13
N ARG A 119 13.00 -13.65 3.11
CA ARG A 119 12.52 -13.16 1.81
C ARG A 119 11.00 -13.00 1.84
N VAL A 120 10.51 -11.87 1.34
CA VAL A 120 9.09 -11.53 1.30
C VAL A 120 8.70 -10.92 -0.03
N ARG A 121 7.42 -11.09 -0.38
CA ARG A 121 6.75 -10.32 -1.42
C ARG A 121 5.81 -9.32 -0.75
N VAL A 122 5.98 -8.05 -1.08
CA VAL A 122 5.17 -6.93 -0.60
C VAL A 122 4.33 -6.44 -1.77
N GLU A 123 3.02 -6.32 -1.56
CA GLU A 123 2.10 -5.75 -2.54
C GLU A 123 1.34 -4.58 -1.93
N GLY A 124 1.15 -3.55 -2.74
CA GLY A 124 0.50 -2.32 -2.34
C GLY A 124 -0.25 -1.69 -3.51
N PRO A 125 -1.36 -0.99 -3.23
CA PRO A 125 -2.07 -0.22 -4.25
C PRO A 125 -1.24 0.99 -4.73
N VAL A 126 -0.27 1.42 -3.92
CA VAL A 126 0.58 2.59 -4.16
C VAL A 126 1.97 2.36 -3.52
N PRO A 127 3.03 3.01 -4.02
CA PRO A 127 4.36 2.92 -3.41
C PRO A 127 4.39 3.40 -1.95
N GLY A 128 5.17 2.71 -1.11
CA GLY A 128 5.33 3.06 0.31
C GLY A 128 4.20 2.59 1.23
N HIS A 129 3.16 1.96 0.67
CA HIS A 129 2.08 1.33 1.41
C HIS A 129 1.94 -0.15 1.03
N ALA A 130 1.72 -1.03 2.00
CA ALA A 130 1.51 -2.45 1.78
C ALA A 130 0.12 -2.86 2.22
N SER A 131 -0.66 -3.43 1.29
CA SER A 131 -1.95 -4.05 1.59
C SER A 131 -1.87 -5.57 1.71
N ARG A 132 -0.80 -6.18 1.19
CA ARG A 132 -0.51 -7.61 1.38
C ARG A 132 0.98 -7.86 1.58
N LEU A 133 1.25 -8.85 2.42
CA LEU A 133 2.58 -9.35 2.71
C LEU A 133 2.54 -10.87 2.63
N ALA A 134 3.44 -11.46 1.86
CA ALA A 134 3.59 -12.90 1.75
C ALA A 134 5.04 -13.31 1.99
N VAL A 135 5.24 -14.26 2.89
CA VAL A 135 6.55 -14.91 3.09
C VAL A 135 6.84 -15.80 1.88
N LYS A 136 8.07 -15.74 1.39
CA LYS A 136 8.57 -16.62 0.32
C LYS A 136 9.48 -17.70 0.88
#